data_AF-A0A929HD69-F1
#
_entry.id   AF-A0A929HD69-F1
#
_cell.length_a   1.000
_cell.length_b   1.000
_cell.length_c   1.000
_cell.angle_alpha   90.00
_cell.angle_beta   90.00
_cell.angle_gamma   90.00
#
_symmetry.space_group_name_H-M   'P 1'
#
loop_
_entity.id
_entity.type
_entity.pdbx_description
1 polymer ?
#
loop_
_entity_poly.entity_id
_entity_poly.type
_entity_poly.pdbx_seq_one_letter_code
_entity_poly.pdbx_strand_id
1 'polypeptide(L)'
;MRDLKFFRAFMAPFLVMLFLIAITACATSTLSEQTTAPEQSQAVQQGVEQQAALYYDFKDVPVPKEMEIQRERSFVFQTTEFASGLLTFSGKVESNSLISFFRIKLLEDGWRFLSSITSPKTIMFFQKENRFCVITIISKTFTTEAEILVAQGFQSI
;
A
#
# COMPACT_ATOMS: atom_id res chain seq x y z
N MET A 1 1.17 -38.98 35.80
CA MET A 1 0.57 -39.76 34.69
C MET A 1 -0.97 -39.85 34.79
N ARG A 2 -1.70 -38.77 35.14
CA ARG A 2 -3.19 -38.75 35.11
C ARG A 2 -3.77 -37.58 34.30
N ASP A 3 -2.96 -36.56 34.01
CA ASP A 3 -3.45 -35.31 33.39
C ASP A 3 -3.50 -35.36 31.86
N LEU A 4 -2.76 -36.29 31.24
CA LEU A 4 -2.72 -36.45 29.77
C LEU A 4 -3.96 -37.16 29.20
N LYS A 5 -4.70 -37.92 30.02
CA LYS A 5 -5.94 -38.60 29.60
C LYS A 5 -7.14 -37.65 29.60
N PHE A 6 -7.14 -36.68 30.52
CA PHE A 6 -8.21 -35.68 30.64
C PHE A 6 -8.17 -34.67 29.49
N PHE A 7 -6.96 -34.21 29.13
CA PHE A 7 -6.77 -33.30 28.01
C PHE A 7 -7.15 -33.93 26.66
N ARG A 8 -6.85 -35.22 26.45
CA ARG A 8 -7.24 -35.96 25.23
C ARG A 8 -8.74 -36.22 25.14
N ALA A 9 -9.41 -36.46 26.28
CA ALA A 9 -10.85 -36.67 26.32
C ALA A 9 -11.65 -35.38 26.04
N PHE A 10 -11.10 -34.20 26.36
CA PHE A 10 -11.73 -32.90 26.07
C PHE A 10 -11.35 -32.33 24.69
N MET A 11 -10.13 -32.61 24.20
CA MET A 11 -9.67 -32.13 22.89
C MET A 11 -10.31 -32.92 21.74
N ALA A 12 -10.58 -34.22 21.91
CA ALA A 12 -11.22 -35.05 20.89
C ALA A 12 -12.62 -34.57 20.45
N PRO A 13 -13.58 -34.25 21.35
CA PRO A 13 -14.88 -33.72 20.93
C PRO A 13 -14.75 -32.32 20.32
N PHE A 14 -13.80 -31.50 20.77
CA PHE A 14 -13.56 -30.16 20.21
C PHE A 14 -13.00 -30.22 18.79
N LEU A 15 -12.07 -31.14 18.52
CA LEU A 15 -11.47 -31.36 17.19
C LEU A 15 -12.46 -31.98 16.20
N VAL A 16 -13.35 -32.86 16.67
CA VAL A 16 -14.46 -33.42 15.86
C VAL A 16 -15.52 -32.35 15.55
N MET A 17 -15.84 -31.48 16.51
CA MET A 17 -16.76 -30.33 16.30
C MET A 17 -16.20 -29.34 15.26
N LEU A 18 -14.90 -29.05 15.30
CA LEU A 18 -14.23 -28.16 14.34
C LEU A 18 -14.19 -28.78 12.93
N PHE A 19 -14.05 -30.10 12.82
CA PHE A 19 -14.11 -30.82 11.55
C PHE A 19 -15.52 -30.83 10.95
N LEU A 20 -16.58 -30.91 11.77
CA LEU A 20 -17.98 -30.86 11.33
C LEU A 20 -18.39 -29.47 10.78
N ILE A 21 -17.80 -28.38 11.28
CA ILE A 21 -18.06 -27.01 10.79
C ILE A 21 -17.43 -26.78 9.40
N ALA A 22 -16.33 -27.47 9.08
CA ALA A 22 -15.64 -27.31 7.80
C ALA A 22 -16.41 -27.93 6.60
N ILE A 23 -17.37 -28.82 6.84
CA ILE A 23 -18.07 -29.57 5.78
C ILE A 23 -19.32 -28.83 5.26
N THR A 24 -19.82 -27.82 5.97
CA THR A 24 -21.04 -27.06 5.60
C THR A 24 -20.79 -25.73 4.90
N ALA A 25 -19.53 -25.40 4.55
CA ALA A 25 -19.19 -24.12 3.92
C ALA A 25 -19.27 -24.11 2.38
N CYS A 26 -19.75 -25.17 1.74
CA CYS A 26 -19.89 -25.24 0.27
C CYS A 26 -21.36 -25.34 -0.16
N ALA A 27 -22.10 -24.24 -0.08
CA ALA A 27 -23.28 -23.99 -0.92
C ALA A 27 -23.66 -22.52 -0.90
N THR A 28 -23.23 -21.74 -1.91
CA THR A 28 -24.01 -20.70 -2.59
C THR A 28 -23.12 -20.03 -3.63
N SER A 29 -23.21 -20.49 -4.87
CA SER A 29 -22.92 -19.68 -6.04
C SER A 29 -24.01 -20.00 -7.07
N THR A 30 -25.09 -19.23 -7.00
CA THR A 30 -26.18 -19.25 -7.98
C THR A 30 -25.65 -18.76 -9.32
N LEU A 31 -25.59 -19.69 -10.28
CA LEU A 31 -25.44 -19.43 -11.71
C LEU A 31 -26.80 -18.94 -12.23
N SER A 32 -26.83 -17.81 -12.93
CA SER A 32 -28.02 -17.40 -13.70
C SER A 32 -27.57 -16.95 -15.09
N GLU A 33 -27.82 -17.81 -16.08
CA GLU A 33 -27.76 -17.52 -17.50
C GLU A 33 -28.95 -16.63 -17.91
N GLN A 34 -28.61 -15.41 -18.31
CA GLN A 34 -29.04 -14.69 -19.51
C GLN A 34 -30.20 -15.27 -20.35
N THR A 35 -31.30 -14.51 -20.49
CA THR A 35 -31.92 -14.08 -21.77
C THR A 35 -33.25 -13.35 -21.51
N THR A 36 -33.35 -12.06 -21.89
CA THR A 36 -34.34 -11.47 -22.83
C THR A 36 -34.29 -9.93 -22.79
N ALA A 37 -33.96 -9.35 -23.96
CA ALA A 37 -34.23 -8.04 -24.60
C ALA A 37 -34.73 -6.77 -23.83
N PRO A 38 -34.55 -5.56 -24.42
CA PRO A 38 -34.24 -4.32 -23.72
C PRO A 38 -35.46 -3.45 -23.42
N GLU A 39 -35.50 -2.82 -22.25
CA GLU A 39 -36.39 -1.68 -22.01
C GLU A 39 -35.69 -0.61 -21.17
N GLN A 40 -35.73 0.61 -21.69
CA GLN A 40 -35.14 1.82 -21.13
C GLN A 40 -35.64 2.06 -19.71
N SER A 41 -34.72 2.30 -18.77
CA SER A 41 -34.95 3.27 -17.71
C SER A 41 -33.62 3.73 -17.12
N GLN A 42 -33.52 5.05 -17.05
CA GLN A 42 -32.37 5.82 -16.63
C GLN A 42 -32.04 5.55 -15.17
N ALA A 43 -30.81 5.11 -14.91
CA ALA A 43 -30.12 5.40 -13.67
C ALA A 43 -28.77 5.99 -14.07
N VAL A 44 -28.61 7.27 -13.78
CA VAL A 44 -27.39 8.04 -13.96
C VAL A 44 -26.25 7.26 -13.33
N GLN A 45 -25.34 6.78 -14.18
CA GLN A 45 -24.09 6.16 -13.79
C GLN A 45 -23.21 7.23 -13.13
N GLN A 46 -23.45 7.50 -11.85
CA GLN A 46 -22.42 8.01 -10.95
C GLN A 46 -21.44 6.87 -10.66
N GLY A 47 -20.61 6.61 -11.65
CA GLY A 47 -19.44 5.73 -11.60
C GLY A 47 -18.28 6.37 -12.35
N VAL A 48 -18.23 7.71 -12.34
CA VAL A 48 -17.14 8.53 -12.89
C VAL A 48 -16.52 9.32 -11.75
N GLU A 49 -15.99 8.60 -10.78
CA GLU A 49 -14.77 8.98 -10.08
C GLU A 49 -13.92 7.72 -10.12
N GLN A 50 -13.31 7.43 -11.28
CA GLN A 50 -11.87 7.61 -11.37
C GLN A 50 -11.19 7.19 -10.06
N GLN A 51 -11.09 5.87 -9.88
CA GLN A 51 -9.79 5.26 -9.66
C GLN A 51 -8.81 5.95 -10.61
N ALA A 52 -8.29 7.11 -10.16
CA ALA A 52 -7.23 7.80 -10.84
C ALA A 52 -6.18 6.73 -11.04
N ALA A 53 -5.93 6.36 -12.30
CA ALA A 53 -4.83 5.51 -12.63
C ALA A 53 -3.62 6.19 -11.98
N LEU A 54 -3.11 5.59 -10.90
CA LEU A 54 -1.88 6.00 -10.23
C LEU A 54 -0.75 5.77 -11.23
N TYR A 55 -0.70 6.62 -12.25
CA TYR A 55 0.43 6.80 -13.11
C TYR A 55 1.45 7.53 -12.25
N TYR A 56 2.63 6.95 -12.12
CA TYR A 56 3.69 7.49 -11.27
C TYR A 56 4.16 8.82 -11.86
N ASP A 57 3.59 9.93 -11.39
CA ASP A 57 3.92 11.26 -11.91
C ASP A 57 5.16 11.89 -11.26
N PHE A 58 5.75 11.26 -10.25
CA PHE A 58 7.02 11.72 -9.67
C PHE A 58 8.20 11.17 -10.47
N LYS A 59 8.36 11.63 -11.72
CA LYS A 59 9.40 11.16 -12.65
C LYS A 59 10.82 11.30 -12.13
N ASP A 60 11.04 12.19 -11.17
CA ASP A 60 12.33 12.47 -10.54
C ASP A 60 12.47 11.89 -9.12
N VAL A 61 11.56 10.98 -8.73
CA VAL A 61 11.66 10.22 -7.48
C VAL A 61 11.71 8.73 -7.82
N PRO A 62 12.91 8.13 -7.85
CA PRO A 62 13.08 6.76 -8.26
C PRO A 62 12.59 5.79 -7.18
N VAL A 63 12.12 4.62 -7.60
CA VAL A 63 11.68 3.54 -6.72
C VAL A 63 12.35 2.24 -7.17
N PRO A 64 12.90 1.41 -6.25
CA PRO A 64 13.48 0.12 -6.61
C PRO A 64 12.43 -0.79 -7.26
N LYS A 65 12.87 -1.67 -8.18
CA LYS A 65 11.95 -2.55 -8.94
C LYS A 65 11.31 -3.63 -8.08
N GLU A 66 11.93 -3.93 -6.95
CA GLU A 66 11.49 -4.91 -5.96
C GLU A 66 10.38 -4.39 -5.05
N MET A 67 9.96 -3.13 -5.24
CA MET A 67 8.94 -2.45 -4.46
C MET A 67 7.65 -2.33 -5.28
N GLU A 68 6.54 -2.82 -4.73
CA GLU A 68 5.24 -2.81 -5.37
C GLU A 68 4.34 -1.74 -4.78
N ILE A 69 3.68 -0.96 -5.65
CA ILE A 69 2.75 0.09 -5.23
C ILE A 69 1.52 -0.49 -4.52
N GLN A 70 1.15 0.18 -3.43
CA GLN A 70 0.00 -0.10 -2.60
C GLN A 70 -1.08 0.92 -2.95
N ARG A 71 -1.88 0.63 -3.99
CA ARG A 71 -2.77 1.61 -4.63
C ARG A 71 -3.81 2.18 -3.67
N GLU A 72 -4.28 1.36 -2.75
CA GLU A 72 -5.30 1.70 -1.75
C GLU A 72 -4.78 2.68 -0.70
N ARG A 73 -3.44 2.80 -0.57
CA ARG A 73 -2.75 3.71 0.34
C ARG A 73 -1.93 4.75 -0.41
N SER A 74 -2.21 4.93 -1.68
CA SER A 74 -1.52 5.86 -2.56
C SER A 74 -2.53 6.81 -3.19
N PHE A 75 -2.16 8.08 -3.26
CA PHE A 75 -2.94 9.08 -3.98
C PHE A 75 -1.99 10.12 -4.54
N VAL A 76 -2.29 10.58 -5.75
CA VAL A 76 -1.61 11.70 -6.39
C VAL A 76 -2.69 12.64 -6.89
N PHE A 77 -2.49 13.93 -6.67
CA PHE A 77 -3.25 14.97 -7.33
C PHE A 77 -2.30 15.80 -8.18
N GLN A 78 -2.77 16.18 -9.36
CA GLN A 78 -1.99 16.90 -10.34
C GLN A 78 -2.74 18.16 -10.76
N THR A 79 -2.01 19.28 -10.80
CA THR A 79 -2.44 20.52 -11.43
C THR A 79 -1.71 20.69 -12.76
N THR A 80 -1.99 21.78 -13.48
CA THR A 80 -1.25 22.13 -14.70
C THR A 80 0.24 22.36 -14.45
N GLU A 81 0.62 22.71 -13.22
CA GLU A 81 1.97 23.15 -12.88
C GLU A 81 2.75 22.14 -12.04
N PHE A 82 2.07 21.34 -11.22
CA PHE A 82 2.74 20.43 -10.30
C PHE A 82 1.91 19.18 -9.98
N ALA A 83 2.61 18.12 -9.58
CA ALA A 83 2.01 16.93 -8.97
C ALA A 83 2.44 16.85 -7.50
N SER A 84 1.52 16.43 -6.63
CA SER A 84 1.77 16.22 -5.21
C SER A 84 0.92 15.06 -4.71
N GLY A 85 1.33 14.43 -3.62
CA GLY A 85 0.64 13.27 -3.09
C GLY A 85 1.56 12.31 -2.36
N LEU A 86 1.00 11.16 -2.00
CA LEU A 86 1.63 10.09 -1.25
C LEU A 86 1.58 8.81 -2.09
N LEU A 87 2.75 8.23 -2.35
CA LEU A 87 2.85 6.89 -2.92
C LEU A 87 3.39 5.94 -1.85
N THR A 88 2.65 4.87 -1.61
CA THR A 88 3.05 3.84 -0.66
C THR A 88 3.49 2.60 -1.41
N PHE A 89 4.63 2.04 -1.01
CA PHE A 89 5.24 0.86 -1.59
C PHE A 89 5.48 -0.19 -0.53
N SER A 90 5.47 -1.46 -0.93
CA SER A 90 5.85 -2.59 -0.08
C SER A 90 6.73 -3.55 -0.87
N GLY A 91 7.75 -4.10 -0.23
CA GLY A 91 8.64 -5.07 -0.87
C GLY A 91 9.50 -5.82 0.13
N LYS A 92 10.16 -6.88 -0.33
CA LYS A 92 11.12 -7.67 0.46
C LYS A 92 12.53 -7.08 0.33
N VAL A 93 12.67 -5.80 0.66
CA VAL A 93 13.94 -5.08 0.63
C VAL A 93 14.34 -4.72 2.05
N GLU A 94 15.62 -4.83 2.38
CA GLU A 94 16.12 -4.40 3.69
C GLU A 94 15.98 -2.88 3.86
N SER A 95 15.56 -2.42 5.04
CA SER A 95 15.39 -1.00 5.33
C SER A 95 16.67 -0.18 5.07
N ASN A 96 17.85 -0.67 5.46
CA ASN A 96 19.13 0.02 5.21
C ASN A 96 19.44 0.16 3.72
N SER A 97 19.08 -0.85 2.92
CA SER A 97 19.23 -0.81 1.46
C SER A 97 18.35 0.28 0.85
N LEU A 98 17.09 0.42 1.32
CA LEU A 98 16.21 1.51 0.89
C LEU A 98 16.74 2.88 1.29
N ILE A 99 17.24 3.03 2.52
CA ILE A 99 17.83 4.30 3.00
C ILE A 99 18.98 4.73 2.09
N SER A 100 19.92 3.81 1.81
CA SER A 100 21.04 4.06 0.92
C SER A 100 20.59 4.36 -0.51
N PHE A 101 19.62 3.60 -1.03
CA PHE A 101 19.06 3.82 -2.36
C PHE A 101 18.51 5.24 -2.51
N PHE A 102 17.62 5.68 -1.62
CA PHE A 102 17.04 7.02 -1.72
C PHE A 102 18.08 8.11 -1.50
N ARG A 103 19.03 7.93 -0.56
CA ARG A 103 20.11 8.89 -0.34
C ARG A 103 20.99 9.09 -1.57
N ILE A 104 21.26 8.04 -2.35
CA ILE A 104 22.09 8.14 -3.56
C ILE A 104 21.26 8.65 -4.73
N LYS A 105 20.13 8.00 -5.01
CA LYS A 105 19.36 8.24 -6.23
C LYS A 105 18.66 9.60 -6.25
N LEU A 106 18.11 10.06 -5.12
CA LEU A 106 17.52 11.40 -5.08
C LEU A 106 18.59 12.49 -5.27
N LEU A 107 19.80 12.30 -4.76
CA LEU A 107 20.90 13.24 -4.98
C LEU A 107 21.35 13.29 -6.44
N GLU A 108 21.42 12.13 -7.12
CA GLU A 108 21.68 12.03 -8.55
C GLU A 108 20.61 12.78 -9.38
N ASP A 109 19.35 12.73 -8.95
CA ASP A 109 18.22 13.45 -9.57
C ASP A 109 18.07 14.91 -9.11
N GLY A 110 19.08 15.46 -8.42
CA GLY A 110 19.15 16.88 -8.06
C GLY A 110 18.37 17.29 -6.80
N TRP A 111 17.92 16.33 -5.99
CA TRP A 111 17.36 16.62 -4.68
C TRP A 111 18.48 16.87 -3.66
N ARG A 112 18.27 17.84 -2.78
CA ARG A 112 19.14 18.11 -1.63
C ARG A 112 18.61 17.40 -0.39
N PHE A 113 19.43 16.57 0.24
CA PHE A 113 19.14 16.00 1.55
C PHE A 113 19.17 17.11 2.62
N LEU A 114 18.13 17.17 3.45
CA LEU A 114 18.01 18.14 4.54
C LEU A 114 18.34 17.50 5.88
N SER A 115 17.63 16.42 6.23
CA SER A 115 17.78 15.74 7.52
C SER A 115 17.16 14.34 7.49
N SER A 116 17.44 13.53 8.52
CA SER A 116 16.76 12.26 8.74
C SER A 116 16.51 12.00 10.22
N ILE A 117 15.39 11.36 10.52
CA ILE A 117 15.01 10.88 11.86
C ILE A 117 14.98 9.35 11.79
N THR A 118 15.57 8.69 12.78
CA THR A 118 15.61 7.22 12.87
C THR A 118 15.02 6.77 14.20
N SER A 119 14.20 5.70 14.15
CA SER A 119 13.46 5.05 15.23
C SER A 119 12.05 5.61 15.50
N PRO A 120 10.98 4.77 15.51
CA PRO A 120 10.94 3.34 15.16
C PRO A 120 10.95 3.08 13.65
N LYS A 121 10.82 4.15 12.85
CA LYS A 121 10.91 4.17 11.39
C LYS A 121 11.99 5.15 10.96
N THR A 122 12.41 5.13 9.70
CA THR A 122 13.34 6.13 9.17
C THR A 122 12.59 7.13 8.31
N ILE A 123 12.70 8.41 8.63
CA ILE A 123 12.10 9.51 7.87
C ILE A 123 13.24 10.34 7.30
N MET A 124 13.24 10.61 6.00
CA MET A 124 14.26 11.38 5.30
C MET A 124 13.62 12.55 4.58
N PHE A 125 14.18 13.74 4.78
CA PHE A 125 13.67 14.98 4.21
C PHE A 125 14.59 15.45 3.09
N PHE A 126 14.00 15.74 1.93
CA PHE A 126 14.68 16.23 0.75
C PHE A 126 13.97 17.46 0.19
N GLN A 127 14.71 18.32 -0.50
CA GLN A 127 14.19 19.48 -1.19
C GLN A 127 14.78 19.61 -2.58
N LYS A 128 13.94 19.99 -3.55
CA LYS A 128 14.34 20.37 -4.90
C LYS A 128 13.52 21.58 -5.32
N GLU A 129 14.19 22.71 -5.51
CA GLU A 129 13.52 24.00 -5.76
C GLU A 129 12.47 24.31 -4.68
N ASN A 130 11.21 24.54 -5.08
CA ASN A 130 10.06 24.76 -4.20
C ASN A 130 9.28 23.45 -3.92
N ARG A 131 9.91 22.27 -4.04
CA ARG A 131 9.29 20.97 -3.72
C ARG A 131 10.00 20.30 -2.55
N PHE A 132 9.24 19.61 -1.72
CA PHE A 132 9.73 18.73 -0.68
C PHE A 132 9.40 17.28 -1.01
N CYS A 133 10.35 16.39 -0.74
CA CYS A 133 10.16 14.95 -0.80
C CYS A 133 10.47 14.38 0.59
N VAL A 134 9.50 13.69 1.17
CA VAL A 134 9.65 12.99 2.45
C VAL A 134 9.53 11.51 2.19
N ILE A 135 10.61 10.79 2.50
CA ILE A 135 10.66 9.33 2.39
C ILE A 135 10.53 8.76 3.80
N THR A 136 9.50 7.93 4.03
CA THR A 136 9.34 7.20 5.29
C THR A 136 9.49 5.70 5.04
N ILE A 137 10.45 5.07 5.71
CA ILE A 137 10.79 3.65 5.58
C ILE A 137 10.39 2.94 6.88
N ILE A 138 9.51 1.96 6.76
CA ILE A 138 8.91 1.23 7.88
C ILE A 138 9.24 -0.26 7.72
N SER A 139 10.07 -0.79 8.60
CA SER A 139 10.31 -2.24 8.65
C SER A 139 9.11 -2.94 9.26
N LYS A 140 8.55 -3.93 8.57
CA LYS A 140 7.55 -4.87 9.08
C LYS A 140 8.20 -6.24 9.30
N THR A 141 7.41 -7.20 9.81
CA THR A 141 7.90 -8.55 10.11
C THR A 141 8.42 -9.31 8.88
N PHE A 142 7.81 -9.09 7.70
CA PHE A 142 8.14 -9.84 6.47
C PHE A 142 8.45 -8.96 5.26
N THR A 143 8.20 -7.66 5.37
CA THR A 143 8.35 -6.69 4.29
C THR A 143 8.88 -5.38 4.86
N THR A 144 9.29 -4.49 3.97
CA THR A 144 9.54 -3.09 4.30
C THR A 144 8.61 -2.24 3.46
N GLU A 145 8.06 -1.19 4.07
CA GLU A 145 7.27 -0.21 3.36
C GLU A 145 8.08 1.07 3.14
N ALA A 146 7.87 1.69 1.98
CA ALA A 146 8.37 3.02 1.67
C ALA A 146 7.19 3.92 1.31
N GLU A 147 6.99 4.96 2.10
CA GLU A 147 6.04 6.04 1.82
C GLU A 147 6.82 7.20 1.22
N ILE A 148 6.38 7.66 0.06
CA ILE A 148 6.99 8.75 -0.70
C ILE A 148 5.97 9.87 -0.78
N LEU A 149 6.16 10.90 0.03
CA LEU A 149 5.34 12.11 0.01
C LEU A 149 6.08 13.19 -0.79
N VAL A 150 5.45 13.68 -1.86
CA VAL A 150 5.93 14.85 -2.59
C VAL A 150 4.92 15.96 -2.40
N ALA A 151 5.39 17.13 -1.97
CA ALA A 151 4.56 18.30 -1.76
C ALA A 151 5.23 19.56 -2.32
N GLN A 152 4.43 20.45 -2.87
CA GLN A 152 4.86 21.81 -3.18
C GLN A 152 5.04 22.60 -1.88
N GLY A 153 6.14 23.33 -1.75
CA GLY A 153 6.38 24.28 -0.68
C GLY A 153 5.43 25.46 -0.79
N PHE A 154 4.76 25.79 0.32
CA PHE A 154 3.98 27.02 0.44
C PHE A 154 4.95 28.16 0.78
N GLN A 155 5.12 29.10 -0.15
CA GLN A 155 5.77 30.36 0.15
C GLN A 155 4.79 31.19 0.97
N SER A 156 5.15 31.55 2.21
CA SER A 156 4.42 32.59 2.94
C SER A 156 4.68 33.91 2.21
N ILE A 157 3.61 34.49 1.66
CA ILE A 157 3.60 35.89 1.20
C ILE A 157 3.74 36.80 2.41
#